data_AF-W7BFN7-F1
#
_entry.id   AF-W7BFN7-F1
#
_cell.length_a   1.000
_cell.length_b   1.000
_cell.length_c   1.000
_cell.angle_alpha   90.00
_cell.angle_beta   90.00
_cell.angle_gamma   90.00
#
_symmetry.space_group_name_H-M   'P 1'
#
loop_
_entity.id
_entity.type
_entity.pdbx_description
1 polymer ?
#
loop_
_entity_poly.entity_id
_entity_poly.type
_entity_poly.pdbx_seq_one_letter_code
_entity_poly.pdbx_strand_id
1 'polypeptide(L)' 'MNLLATAEKVNLVGFDGPDPKYVIFWIRDGKQVAKTVCYDDEDYRNAMAQAWKHEGFEVIKNAGS' A
#
# COMPACT_ATOMS: atom_id res chain seq x y z
N MET A 1 15.27 25.28 6.27
CA MET A 1 16.05 24.27 5.53
C MET A 1 15.16 23.07 5.35
N ASN A 2 14.61 22.88 4.15
CA ASN A 2 13.73 21.76 3.81
C ASN A 2 14.59 20.52 3.56
N LEU A 3 14.53 19.52 4.47
CA LEU A 3 14.95 18.17 4.11
C LEU A 3 13.80 17.53 3.33
N LEU A 4 13.92 17.55 2.01
CA LEU A 4 13.18 16.68 1.12
C LEU A 4 13.52 15.24 1.55
N ALA A 5 12.52 14.53 2.08
CA ALA A 5 12.61 13.09 2.25
C ALA A 5 12.71 12.48 0.85
N THR A 6 13.94 12.35 0.35
CA THR A 6 14.27 11.48 -0.77
C THR A 6 13.65 10.14 -0.47
N ALA A 7 12.87 9.63 -1.43
CA ALA A 7 12.33 8.28 -1.42
C ALA A 7 13.50 7.28 -1.33
N GLU A 8 13.96 7.01 -0.11
CA GLU A 8 14.88 5.90 0.14
C GLU A 8 14.11 4.62 -0.13
N LYS A 9 14.44 4.00 -1.26
CA LYS A 9 14.02 2.66 -1.63
C LYS A 9 14.31 1.75 -0.43
N VAL A 10 13.26 1.32 0.26
CA VAL A 10 13.38 0.47 1.45
C VAL A 10 14.03 -0.84 0.98
N ASN A 11 15.33 -1.00 1.23
CA ASN A 11 16.05 -2.25 0.99
C ASN A 11 15.57 -3.30 2.01
N LEU A 12 14.39 -3.87 1.75
CA LEU A 12 13.88 -5.03 2.48
C LEU A 12 14.66 -6.26 2.01
N VAL A 13 15.80 -6.52 2.66
CA VAL A 13 16.55 -7.76 2.51
C VAL A 13 15.61 -8.93 2.83
N GLY A 14 15.22 -9.70 1.81
CA GLY A 14 14.41 -10.91 1.95
C GLY A 14 13.12 -10.99 1.11
N PHE A 15 12.76 -9.94 0.35
CA PHE A 15 11.63 -9.99 -0.58
C PHE A 15 12.10 -9.71 -2.01
N ASP A 16 12.54 -10.76 -2.71
CA ASP A 16 12.84 -10.76 -4.16
C ASP A 16 11.54 -11.03 -4.96
N GLY A 17 10.48 -10.32 -4.58
CA GLY A 17 9.16 -10.42 -5.21
C GLY A 17 8.96 -9.31 -6.25
N PRO A 18 8.01 -9.48 -7.18
CA PRO A 18 7.67 -8.41 -8.12
C PRO A 18 7.27 -7.13 -7.37
N ASP A 19 7.58 -5.97 -7.92
CA ASP A 19 7.15 -4.70 -7.36
C ASP A 19 5.61 -4.64 -7.29
N PRO A 20 5.02 -4.29 -6.14
CA PRO A 20 3.58 -4.24 -6.01
C PRO A 20 2.98 -3.07 -6.79
N LYS A 21 1.93 -3.38 -7.55
CA LYS A 21 1.20 -2.40 -8.35
C LYS A 21 0.38 -1.45 -7.48
N TYR A 22 -0.24 -1.99 -6.42
CA TYR A 22 -1.01 -1.22 -5.45
C TYR A 22 -0.70 -1.65 -4.01
N VAL A 23 -0.71 -0.69 -3.09
CA VAL A 23 -0.71 -0.95 -1.65
C VAL A 23 -1.88 -0.18 -1.03
N ILE A 24 -2.74 -0.90 -0.31
CA ILE A 24 -3.91 -0.33 0.37
C ILE A 24 -3.61 -0.31 1.86
N PHE A 25 -3.68 0.87 2.49
CA PHE A 25 -3.65 1.02 3.94
C PHE A 25 -5.07 1.18 4.46
N TRP A 26 -5.48 0.30 5.37
CA TRP A 26 -6.80 0.31 5.97
C TRP A 26 -6.80 1.18 7.22
N ILE A 27 -7.74 2.12 7.29
CA ILE A 27 -7.86 3.10 8.37
C ILE A 27 -9.00 2.71 9.30
N ARG A 28 -8.74 2.86 10.60
CA ARG A 28 -9.72 2.75 11.67
C ARG A 28 -9.37 3.74 12.78
N ASP A 29 -10.34 4.50 13.28
CA ASP A 29 -10.14 5.54 14.29
C ASP A 29 -9.02 6.53 13.89
N GLY A 30 -8.96 6.88 12.60
CA GLY A 30 -7.93 7.78 12.04
C GLY A 30 -6.51 7.23 12.00
N LYS A 31 -6.30 5.92 12.22
CA LYS A 31 -4.98 5.26 12.20
C LYS A 31 -4.93 4.12 11.19
N GLN A 32 -3.78 3.93 10.57
CA GLN A 32 -3.53 2.75 9.72
C GLN A 32 -3.42 1.50 10.61
N VAL A 33 -4.32 0.54 10.40
CA VAL A 33 -4.39 -0.69 11.22
C VAL A 33 -3.96 -1.94 10.47
N ALA A 34 -4.02 -1.92 9.14
CA ALA A 34 -3.62 -3.04 8.29
C ALA A 34 -3.16 -2.53 6.93
N LYS A 35 -2.43 -3.38 6.20
CA LYS A 35 -2.07 -3.14 4.80
C LYS A 35 -2.37 -4.37 3.94
N THR A 36 -2.80 -4.13 2.71
CA THR A 36 -2.95 -5.14 1.67
C THR A 36 -2.07 -4.76 0.50
N VAL A 37 -1.26 -5.71 0.03
CA VAL A 37 -0.37 -5.54 -1.12
C VAL A 37 -0.99 -6.27 -2.30
N CYS A 38 -1.18 -5.58 -3.42
CA CYS A 38 -1.79 -6.10 -4.63
C CYS A 38 -0.79 -6.02 -5.77
N TYR A 39 -0.51 -7.14 -6.44
CA TYR A 39 0.45 -7.19 -7.54
C TYR A 39 -0.22 -6.94 -8.90
N ASP A 40 -1.54 -7.11 -8.98
CA ASP A 40 -2.32 -6.85 -10.18
C ASP A 40 -3.67 -6.14 -9.91
N ASP A 41 -4.43 -5.86 -10.97
CA ASP A 41 -5.73 -5.19 -10.89
C ASP A 41 -6.86 -6.10 -10.38
N GLU A 42 -6.72 -7.42 -10.45
CA GLU A 42 -7.69 -8.36 -9.91
C GLU A 42 -7.57 -8.43 -8.39
N ASP A 43 -6.35 -8.57 -7.86
CA ASP A 43 -6.05 -8.45 -6.43
C ASP A 43 -6.61 -7.15 -5.84
N TYR A 44 -6.39 -6.04 -6.53
CA TYR A 44 -6.89 -4.74 -6.11
C TYR A 44 -8.43 -4.72 -6.07
N ARG A 45 -9.10 -5.19 -7.12
CA ARG A 45 -10.57 -5.26 -7.16
C ARG A 45 -11.14 -6.14 -6.04
N ASN A 46 -10.52 -7.28 -5.79
CA ASN A 46 -10.92 -8.21 -4.73
C ASN A 46 -10.74 -7.60 -3.33
N ALA A 47 -9.65 -6.88 -3.10
CA ALA A 47 -9.42 -6.15 -1.86
C ALA A 47 -10.45 -5.01 -1.69
N MET A 48 -10.69 -4.24 -2.75
CA MET A 48 -11.66 -3.14 -2.75
C MET A 48 -13.11 -3.60 -2.57
N ALA A 49 -13.47 -4.80 -3.01
CA ALA A 49 -14.79 -5.39 -2.74
C ALA A 49 -15.05 -5.58 -1.23
N GLN A 50 -14.00 -5.60 -0.40
CA GLN A 50 -14.10 -5.70 1.05
C GLN A 50 -13.92 -4.36 1.76
N ALA A 51 -13.71 -3.26 1.02
CA ALA A 51 -13.43 -1.95 1.60
C ALA A 51 -14.54 -1.43 2.53
N TRP A 52 -15.79 -1.85 2.31
CA TRP A 52 -16.93 -1.51 3.17
C TRP A 52 -16.79 -2.00 4.62
N LYS A 53 -15.90 -2.96 4.89
CA LYS A 53 -15.60 -3.45 6.25
C LYS A 53 -14.70 -2.50 7.04
N HIS A 54 -14.12 -1.49 6.38
CA HIS A 54 -13.17 -0.56 6.95
C HIS A 54 -13.76 0.85 6.97
N GLU A 55 -13.34 1.67 7.94
CA GLU A 55 -13.81 3.04 8.11
C GLU A 55 -13.28 3.96 7.00
N GLY A 56 -12.04 3.71 6.56
CA GLY A 56 -11.42 4.39 5.44
C GLY A 56 -10.25 3.61 4.89
N PHE A 57 -9.68 4.09 3.79
CA PHE A 57 -8.49 3.51 3.20
C PHE A 57 -7.69 4.54 2.41
N GLU A 58 -6.38 4.31 2.32
CA GLU A 58 -5.45 5.05 1.46
C GLU A 58 -4.84 4.08 0.44
N VAL A 59 -4.75 4.49 -0.83
CA VAL A 59 -4.17 3.66 -1.90
C VAL A 59 -2.92 4.31 -2.45
N ILE A 60 -1.81 3.60 -2.39
CA ILE A 60 -0.58 3.94 -3.09
C ILE A 60 -0.54 3.14 -4.40
N LYS A 61 -0.36 3.85 -5.53
CA LYS A 61 -0.18 3.25 -6.86
C LYS A 61 1.31 3.32 -7.23
N ASN A 62 1.79 2.36 -8.01
CA ASN A 62 3.19 2.27 -8.44
C ASN A 62 4.16 2.27 -7.25
N ALA A 63 3.92 1.41 -6.26
CA ALA A 63 4.74 1.37 -5.05
C ALA A 63 6.19 0.86 -5.27
N GLY A 64 6.60 0.63 -6.53
CA GLY A 64 7.95 0.18 -6.91
C GLY A 64 8.69 1.05 -7.94
N SER A 65 8.23 2.26 -8.25
CA SER A 65 8.97 3.17 -9.15
C SER A 65 9.71 4.29 -8.43
#